data_AF-A0A3M2FFE9-F1
#
_entry.id   AF-A0A3M2FFE9-F1
#
_cell.length_a   1.000
_cell.length_b   1.000
_cell.length_c   1.000
_cell.angle_alpha   90.00
_cell.angle_beta   90.00
_cell.angle_gamma   90.00
#
_symmetry.space_group_name_H-M   'P 1'
#
loop_
_entity.id
_entity.type
_entity.pdbx_description
1 polymer ?
#
loop_
_entity_poly.entity_id
_entity_poly.type
_entity_poly.pdbx_seq_one_letter_code
_entity_poly.pdbx_strand_id
1 'polypeptide(L)'
;MHRPWPVALLVVGLLFGGCARTAPVAADGPPPRATVGFITISDSLAPDAALERLIQPYRDHLEATTAEVIGTAAVALTKGEPESLLGNLAADALLAAAQTATGTPADLAVTNNGGLRVSLPAGPITLGQIYELMPFENTVVVLTLTGAEVDSLARQIARLGGEPIAGWSFRITPDEQAADVRVDGRPLDPNRTYRV
;
A
#
# COMPACT_ATOMS: atom_id res chain seq x y z
N MET A 1 -80.94 -43.84 -21.95
CA MET A 1 -79.94 -43.65 -20.88
C MET A 1 -79.46 -42.21 -20.93
N HIS A 2 -79.83 -41.45 -19.90
CA HIS A 2 -79.93 -39.99 -19.88
C HIS A 2 -78.61 -39.26 -19.65
N ARG A 3 -78.35 -38.20 -20.42
CA ARG A 3 -77.79 -36.92 -19.94
C ARG A 3 -79.01 -36.01 -19.66
N PRO A 4 -79.01 -35.16 -18.63
CA PRO A 4 -78.36 -33.84 -18.71
C PRO A 4 -77.80 -33.29 -17.35
N TRP A 5 -77.18 -32.11 -17.43
CA TRP A 5 -76.59 -31.27 -16.37
C TRP A 5 -77.51 -30.93 -15.18
N PRO A 6 -76.94 -30.32 -14.11
CA PRO A 6 -77.24 -28.91 -13.92
C PRO A 6 -76.06 -28.01 -13.54
N VAL A 7 -76.22 -26.76 -13.96
CA VAL A 7 -75.49 -25.55 -13.59
C VAL A 7 -75.72 -25.22 -12.11
N ALA A 8 -74.68 -24.84 -11.38
CA ALA A 8 -74.82 -23.99 -10.20
C ALA A 8 -73.62 -23.05 -10.09
N LEU A 9 -73.91 -21.77 -10.35
CA LEU A 9 -73.14 -20.58 -10.04
C LEU A 9 -72.44 -20.64 -8.68
N LEU A 10 -71.16 -20.25 -8.62
CA LEU A 10 -70.63 -19.65 -7.39
C LEU A 10 -69.58 -18.57 -7.68
N VAL A 11 -70.10 -17.35 -7.69
CA VAL A 11 -69.60 -16.13 -7.02
C VAL A 11 -68.10 -15.86 -7.08
N VAL A 12 -67.79 -14.80 -7.81
CA VAL A 12 -66.58 -13.99 -7.72
C VAL A 12 -66.34 -13.57 -6.26
N GLY A 13 -65.23 -14.05 -5.69
CA GLY A 13 -64.62 -13.47 -4.50
C GLY A 13 -63.21 -13.01 -4.86
N LEU A 14 -63.08 -11.75 -5.31
CA LEU A 14 -61.78 -11.06 -5.30
C LEU A 14 -61.36 -10.91 -3.83
N LEU A 15 -60.61 -11.87 -3.31
CA LEU A 15 -59.85 -11.67 -2.09
C LEU A 15 -58.62 -10.84 -2.47
N PHE A 16 -58.73 -9.53 -2.24
CA PHE A 16 -57.57 -8.65 -2.08
C PHE A 16 -56.76 -9.13 -0.86
N GLY A 17 -56.00 -10.21 -1.04
CA GLY A 17 -54.91 -10.57 -0.15
C GLY A 17 -53.77 -9.58 -0.39
N GLY A 18 -53.91 -8.38 0.17
CA GLY A 18 -52.76 -7.50 0.34
C GLY A 18 -51.71 -8.29 1.12
N CYS A 19 -50.56 -8.56 0.50
CA CYS A 19 -49.38 -8.93 1.26
C CYS A 19 -49.06 -7.75 2.17
N ALA A 20 -49.54 -7.80 3.42
CA ALA A 20 -48.96 -6.99 4.46
C ALA A 20 -47.48 -7.39 4.50
N ARG A 21 -46.61 -6.53 3.98
CA ARG A 21 -45.20 -6.58 4.34
C ARG A 21 -45.21 -6.35 5.84
N THR A 22 -45.08 -7.42 6.62
CA THR A 22 -44.55 -7.29 7.96
C THR A 22 -43.16 -6.73 7.76
N ALA A 23 -43.03 -5.40 7.81
CA ALA A 23 -41.74 -4.80 8.11
C ALA A 23 -41.26 -5.54 9.36
N PRO A 24 -40.03 -6.11 9.38
CA PRO A 24 -39.51 -6.64 10.62
C PRO A 24 -39.65 -5.50 11.62
N VAL A 25 -40.40 -5.75 12.70
CA VAL A 25 -40.46 -4.84 13.83
C VAL A 25 -39.00 -4.62 14.19
N ALA A 26 -38.49 -3.41 13.92
CA ALA A 26 -37.24 -2.99 14.52
C ALA A 26 -37.49 -3.15 16.02
N ALA A 27 -36.85 -4.13 16.63
CA ALA A 27 -36.96 -4.29 18.07
C ALA A 27 -36.52 -2.96 18.68
N ASP A 28 -37.42 -2.27 19.40
CA ASP A 28 -37.15 -1.00 20.10
C ASP A 28 -36.22 -1.18 21.32
N GLY A 29 -35.27 -2.11 21.22
CA GLY A 29 -34.25 -2.39 22.23
C GLY A 29 -32.87 -1.97 21.73
N PRO A 30 -31.95 -1.60 22.65
CA PRO A 30 -30.55 -1.42 22.28
C PRO A 30 -30.04 -2.70 21.60
N PRO A 31 -29.16 -2.59 20.58
CA PRO A 31 -28.64 -3.76 19.89
C PRO A 31 -28.05 -4.76 20.91
N PRO A 32 -28.19 -6.08 20.68
CA PRO A 32 -27.65 -7.08 21.59
C PRO A 32 -26.17 -6.79 21.82
N ARG A 33 -25.76 -6.71 23.09
CA ARG A 33 -24.36 -6.49 23.46
C ARG A 33 -23.54 -7.69 22.97
N ALA A 34 -22.83 -7.50 21.87
CA ALA A 34 -21.81 -8.44 21.44
C ALA A 34 -20.62 -8.34 22.40
N THR A 35 -20.19 -9.47 22.94
CA THR A 35 -18.92 -9.53 23.68
C THR A 35 -17.83 -9.67 22.63
N VAL A 36 -17.06 -8.60 22.42
CA VAL A 36 -15.90 -8.62 21.53
C VAL A 36 -14.70 -9.10 22.34
N GLY A 37 -14.19 -10.28 22.01
CA GLY A 37 -12.94 -10.80 22.53
C GLY A 37 -11.86 -10.72 21.45
N PHE A 38 -10.68 -10.21 21.80
CA PHE A 38 -9.52 -10.30 20.92
C PHE A 38 -8.85 -11.66 21.13
N ILE A 39 -8.62 -12.39 20.04
CA ILE A 39 -7.76 -13.57 20.05
C ILE A 39 -6.36 -13.11 19.69
N THR A 40 -5.44 -13.15 20.64
CA THR A 40 -4.05 -12.78 20.40
C THR A 40 -3.35 -13.88 19.61
N ILE A 41 -2.85 -13.55 18.42
CA ILE A 41 -1.95 -14.42 17.67
C ILE A 41 -0.53 -14.10 18.11
N SER A 42 0.15 -15.07 18.72
CA SER A 42 1.52 -14.94 19.24
C SER A 42 2.32 -16.21 18.98
N ASP A 43 3.63 -16.12 19.19
CA ASP A 43 4.59 -17.22 19.11
C ASP A 43 4.36 -18.33 20.16
N SER A 44 3.57 -18.07 21.19
CA SER A 44 3.19 -19.08 22.19
C SER A 44 2.19 -20.14 21.69
N LEU A 45 1.56 -19.91 20.53
CA LEU A 45 0.63 -20.87 19.92
C LEU A 45 1.41 -21.96 19.17
N ALA A 46 1.05 -23.23 19.42
CA ALA A 46 1.65 -24.35 18.70
C ALA A 46 1.24 -24.31 17.21
N PRO A 47 2.18 -24.51 16.27
CA PRO A 47 1.85 -24.62 14.85
C PRO A 47 0.93 -25.81 14.55
N ASP A 48 -0.01 -25.64 13.63
CA ASP A 48 -0.85 -26.74 13.16
C ASP A 48 -0.09 -27.61 12.15
N ALA A 49 0.09 -28.90 12.47
CA ALA A 49 0.91 -29.81 11.66
C ALA A 49 0.33 -30.10 10.26
N ALA A 50 -0.97 -29.90 10.03
CA ALA A 50 -1.55 -30.04 8.70
C ALA A 50 -1.27 -28.78 7.87
N LEU A 51 -1.40 -27.59 8.46
CA LEU A 51 -1.07 -26.33 7.82
C LEU A 51 0.43 -26.20 7.53
N GLU A 52 1.28 -26.61 8.46
CA GLU A 52 2.73 -26.62 8.26
C GLU A 52 3.12 -27.50 7.07
N ARG A 53 2.60 -28.73 6.98
CA ARG A 53 2.83 -29.60 5.82
C ARG A 53 2.32 -29.02 4.51
N LEU A 54 1.23 -28.25 4.55
CA LEU A 54 0.67 -27.59 3.38
C LEU A 54 1.59 -26.46 2.88
N ILE A 55 2.12 -25.64 3.78
CA ILE A 55 2.88 -24.44 3.44
C ILE A 55 4.37 -24.75 3.18
N GLN A 56 4.94 -25.78 3.81
CA GLN A 56 6.36 -26.12 3.72
C GLN A 56 6.94 -26.13 2.29
N PRO A 57 6.35 -26.83 1.29
CA PRO A 57 6.95 -26.84 -0.05
C PRO A 57 7.00 -25.46 -0.72
N TYR A 58 6.09 -24.55 -0.37
CA TYR A 58 6.11 -23.18 -0.88
C TYR A 58 7.22 -22.36 -0.22
N ARG A 59 7.43 -22.53 1.09
CA ARG A 59 8.56 -21.90 1.79
C ARG A 59 9.89 -22.38 1.23
N ASP A 60 10.07 -23.69 1.09
CA ASP A 60 11.30 -24.28 0.54
C ASP A 60 11.61 -23.75 -0.87
N HIS A 61 10.58 -23.63 -1.71
CA HIS A 61 10.75 -23.08 -3.06
C HIS A 61 11.10 -21.58 -3.06
N LEU A 62 10.44 -20.78 -2.22
CA LEU A 62 10.73 -19.36 -2.08
C LEU A 62 12.14 -19.13 -1.53
N GLU A 63 12.53 -19.86 -0.49
CA GLU A 63 13.87 -19.79 0.08
C GLU A 63 14.93 -20.14 -0.97
N ALA A 64 14.74 -21.23 -1.72
CA ALA A 64 15.67 -21.61 -2.78
C ALA A 64 15.79 -20.56 -3.90
N THR A 65 14.69 -19.87 -4.23
CA THR A 65 14.66 -18.89 -5.33
C THR A 65 15.16 -17.50 -4.91
N THR A 66 15.12 -17.19 -3.60
CA THR A 66 15.41 -15.85 -3.08
C THR A 66 16.62 -15.77 -2.15
N ALA A 67 17.34 -16.88 -1.96
CA ALA A 67 18.55 -16.96 -1.13
C ALA A 67 19.79 -16.26 -1.73
N GLU A 68 19.74 -15.84 -2.99
CA GLU A 68 20.87 -15.15 -3.63
C GLU A 68 21.24 -13.88 -2.85
N VAL A 69 22.51 -13.77 -2.47
CA VAL A 69 23.07 -12.55 -1.87
C VAL A 69 23.38 -11.57 -2.99
N ILE A 70 22.67 -10.44 -3.00
CA ILE A 70 22.79 -9.40 -4.03
C ILE A 70 23.70 -8.24 -3.59
N GLY A 71 24.10 -8.21 -2.32
CA GLY A 71 24.91 -7.14 -1.77
C GLY A 71 25.26 -7.34 -0.30
N THR A 72 25.93 -6.36 0.29
CA THR A 72 26.28 -6.37 1.72
C THR A 72 26.14 -4.96 2.28
N ALA A 73 25.40 -4.82 3.39
CA ALA A 73 25.25 -3.57 4.10
C ALA A 73 26.27 -3.50 5.25
N ALA A 74 27.07 -2.43 5.30
CA ALA A 74 28.07 -2.25 6.37
C ALA A 74 27.42 -2.00 7.74
N VAL A 75 26.22 -1.43 7.75
CA VAL A 75 25.40 -1.14 8.92
C VAL A 75 23.95 -1.52 8.63
N ALA A 76 23.12 -1.66 9.66
CA ALA A 76 21.70 -1.86 9.46
C ALA A 76 21.08 -0.61 8.81
N LEU A 77 20.23 -0.83 7.80
CA LEU A 77 19.53 0.23 7.10
C LEU A 77 18.10 0.28 7.63
N THR A 78 17.87 1.25 8.52
CA THR A 78 16.58 1.44 9.17
C THR A 78 15.72 2.44 8.42
N LYS A 79 14.41 2.22 8.48
CA LYS A 79 13.39 3.17 8.04
C LYS A 79 13.23 4.32 9.04
N GLY A 80 12.93 5.53 8.56
CA GLY A 80 12.68 6.70 9.39
C GLY A 80 12.26 7.93 8.59
N GLU A 81 11.78 8.94 9.31
CA GLU A 81 11.35 10.26 8.81
C GLU A 81 12.07 11.35 9.60
N PRO A 82 12.37 12.52 9.01
CA PRO A 82 12.14 12.87 7.60
C PRO A 82 13.11 12.19 6.63
N GLU A 83 14.22 11.66 7.14
CA GLU A 83 15.30 11.04 6.37
C GLU A 83 15.78 9.77 7.07
N SER A 84 16.22 8.78 6.31
CA SER A 84 16.81 7.55 6.86
C SER A 84 17.74 6.87 5.86
N LEU A 85 18.69 6.07 6.36
CA LEU A 85 19.64 5.35 5.49
C LEU A 85 18.93 4.45 4.46
N LEU A 86 17.85 3.79 4.88
CA LEU A 86 17.07 2.94 3.99
C LEU A 86 16.27 3.75 2.97
N GLY A 87 15.67 4.87 3.40
CA GLY A 87 14.98 5.79 2.50
C GLY A 87 15.92 6.33 1.42
N ASN A 88 17.09 6.82 1.83
CA ASN A 88 18.10 7.36 0.92
C ASN A 88 18.55 6.30 -0.10
N LEU A 89 18.86 5.07 0.35
CA LEU A 89 19.20 3.98 -0.54
C LEU A 89 18.08 3.69 -1.55
N ALA A 90 16.82 3.64 -1.10
CA ALA A 90 15.68 3.35 -1.97
C ALA A 90 15.44 4.45 -3.01
N ALA A 91 15.56 5.72 -2.61
CA ALA A 91 15.41 6.86 -3.52
C ALA A 91 16.56 6.95 -4.52
N ASP A 92 17.80 6.71 -4.10
CA ASP A 92 18.98 6.65 -4.99
C ASP A 92 18.86 5.51 -6.00
N ALA A 93 18.40 4.33 -5.54
CA ALA A 93 18.15 3.18 -6.42
C ALA A 93 17.03 3.48 -7.43
N LEU A 94 15.98 4.19 -7.03
CA LEU A 94 14.91 4.62 -7.93
C LEU A 94 15.42 5.59 -8.99
N LEU A 95 16.22 6.59 -8.59
CA LEU A 95 16.83 7.56 -9.50
C LEU A 95 17.74 6.87 -10.53
N ALA A 96 18.55 5.90 -10.08
CA ALA A 96 19.37 5.08 -10.97
C ALA A 96 18.52 4.19 -11.90
N ALA A 97 17.45 3.59 -11.39
CA ALA A 97 16.55 2.74 -12.16
C ALA A 97 15.80 3.53 -13.26
N ALA A 98 15.49 4.81 -13.04
CA ALA A 98 14.87 5.67 -14.05
C ALA A 98 15.74 5.82 -15.31
N GLN A 99 17.06 5.95 -15.14
CA GLN A 99 18.02 5.96 -16.25
C GLN A 99 18.02 4.64 -17.00
N THR A 100 18.04 3.51 -16.29
CA THR A 100 18.00 2.17 -16.92
C THR A 100 16.69 1.94 -17.66
N ALA A 101 15.55 2.36 -17.09
CA ALA A 101 14.22 2.14 -17.66
C ALA A 101 13.93 3.03 -18.88
N THR A 102 14.40 4.28 -18.88
CA THR A 102 14.04 5.26 -19.92
C THR A 102 15.18 5.63 -20.87
N GLY A 103 16.41 5.19 -20.59
CA GLY A 103 17.61 5.54 -21.35
C GLY A 103 18.08 6.99 -21.16
N THR A 104 17.38 7.79 -20.35
CA THR A 104 17.69 9.21 -20.08
C THR A 104 17.64 9.46 -18.58
N PRO A 105 18.56 10.24 -18.00
CA PRO A 105 18.57 10.44 -16.56
C PRO A 105 17.35 11.26 -16.12
N ALA A 106 16.89 11.03 -14.90
CA ALA A 106 15.99 11.94 -14.21
C ALA A 106 16.82 12.96 -13.40
N ASP A 107 16.26 14.14 -13.15
CA ASP A 107 16.91 15.19 -12.37
C ASP A 107 16.80 14.90 -10.85
N LEU A 108 15.69 14.29 -10.43
CA LEU A 108 15.40 13.96 -9.04
C LEU A 108 14.45 12.76 -8.95
N ALA A 109 14.30 12.17 -7.78
CA ALA A 109 13.35 11.08 -7.51
C ALA A 109 12.69 11.26 -6.14
N VAL A 110 11.50 10.67 -6.00
CA VAL A 110 10.77 10.53 -4.73
C VAL A 110 10.12 9.15 -4.68
N THR A 111 10.16 8.51 -3.52
CA THR A 111 9.33 7.34 -3.21
C THR A 111 8.71 7.51 -1.84
N ASN A 112 7.66 6.75 -1.54
CA ASN A 112 6.96 6.90 -0.27
C ASN A 112 7.51 5.93 0.79
N ASN A 113 7.73 6.45 2.00
CA ASN A 113 8.21 5.73 3.17
C ASN A 113 7.29 4.56 3.51
N GLY A 114 5.97 4.73 3.35
CA GLY A 114 4.97 3.66 3.55
C GLY A 114 5.20 2.40 2.70
N GLY A 115 5.84 2.55 1.54
CA GLY A 115 6.21 1.48 0.62
C GLY A 115 7.34 0.59 1.14
N LEU A 116 8.18 1.10 2.05
CA LEU A 116 9.28 0.36 2.67
C LEU A 116 8.75 -0.37 3.91
N ARG A 117 8.76 -1.71 3.89
CA ARG A 117 8.00 -2.53 4.86
C ARG A 117 8.83 -3.09 6.00
N VAL A 118 10.10 -3.37 5.76
CA VAL A 118 11.04 -3.86 6.77
C VAL A 118 12.35 -3.07 6.73
N SER A 119 13.14 -3.15 7.80
CA SER A 119 14.53 -2.65 7.77
C SER A 119 15.45 -3.73 7.24
N LEU A 120 16.58 -3.35 6.64
CA LEU A 120 17.60 -4.31 6.21
C LEU A 120 18.68 -4.45 7.28
N PRO A 121 19.10 -5.68 7.64
CA PRO A 121 20.14 -5.89 8.63
C PRO A 121 21.52 -5.47 8.10
N ALA A 122 22.50 -5.36 9.00
CA ALA A 122 23.90 -5.32 8.58
C ALA A 122 24.32 -6.71 8.07
N GLY A 123 25.28 -6.76 7.14
CA GLY A 123 25.80 -7.98 6.55
C GLY A 123 25.20 -8.30 5.17
N PRO A 124 25.27 -9.57 4.75
CA PRO A 124 24.76 -10.00 3.45
C PRO A 124 23.26 -9.69 3.29
N ILE A 125 22.89 -9.11 2.15
CA ILE A 125 21.50 -8.83 1.79
C ILE A 125 21.06 -9.79 0.71
N THR A 126 19.99 -10.54 0.95
CA THR A 126 19.42 -11.48 -0.01
C THR A 126 18.34 -10.86 -0.88
N LEU A 127 18.07 -11.47 -2.04
CA LEU A 127 16.94 -11.11 -2.89
C LEU A 127 15.60 -11.19 -2.14
N GLY A 128 15.43 -12.18 -1.26
CA GLY A 128 14.23 -12.34 -0.44
C GLY A 128 13.99 -11.14 0.48
N GLN A 129 15.05 -10.59 1.08
CA GLN A 129 14.95 -9.39 1.91
C GLN A 129 14.52 -8.15 1.11
N ILE A 130 14.86 -8.06 -0.19
CA ILE A 130 14.37 -6.98 -1.05
C ILE A 130 12.89 -7.15 -1.37
N TYR A 131 12.43 -8.39 -1.61
CA TYR A 131 11.00 -8.67 -1.77
C TYR A 131 10.21 -8.35 -0.50
N GLU A 132 10.76 -8.63 0.69
CA GLU A 132 10.15 -8.23 1.96
C GLU A 132 10.14 -6.70 2.14
N LEU A 133 11.21 -6.01 1.71
CA LEU A 133 11.35 -4.57 1.81
C LEU A 133 10.32 -3.81 0.95
N MET A 134 10.20 -4.18 -0.33
CA MET A 134 9.29 -3.57 -1.31
C MET A 134 8.41 -4.66 -1.96
N PRO A 135 7.40 -5.19 -1.26
CA PRO A 135 6.60 -6.32 -1.72
C PRO A 135 5.53 -5.95 -2.74
N PHE A 136 5.59 -4.73 -3.29
CA PHE A 136 4.60 -4.22 -4.23
C PHE A 136 5.14 -4.30 -5.65
N GLU A 137 4.28 -4.63 -6.61
CA GLU A 137 4.59 -4.60 -8.04
C GLU A 137 4.59 -3.17 -8.60
N ASN A 138 5.18 -2.23 -7.85
CA ASN A 138 5.33 -0.85 -8.26
C ASN A 138 6.28 -0.76 -9.46
N THR A 139 5.94 0.09 -10.42
CA THR A 139 6.78 0.35 -11.59
C THR A 139 7.49 1.70 -11.47
N VAL A 140 8.65 1.81 -12.09
CA VAL A 140 9.33 3.10 -12.24
C VAL A 140 8.59 3.94 -13.26
N VAL A 141 8.17 5.14 -12.87
CA VAL A 141 7.50 6.11 -13.73
C VAL A 141 8.33 7.38 -13.73
N VAL A 142 8.59 7.93 -14.92
CA VAL A 142 9.28 9.22 -15.07
C VAL A 142 8.28 10.24 -15.59
N LEU A 143 8.13 11.34 -14.85
CA LEU A 143 7.28 12.46 -15.19
C LEU A 143 8.13 13.68 -15.53
N THR A 144 7.56 14.63 -16.26
CA THR A 144 8.17 15.95 -16.46
C THR A 144 7.33 16.97 -15.72
N LEU A 145 7.90 17.58 -14.69
CA LEU A 145 7.25 18.59 -13.85
C LEU A 145 7.88 19.95 -14.09
N THR A 146 7.08 21.01 -14.07
CA THR A 146 7.56 22.39 -13.97
C THR A 146 8.19 22.64 -12.60
N GLY A 147 9.05 23.65 -12.48
CA GLY A 147 9.61 24.05 -11.19
C GLY A 147 8.53 24.40 -10.15
N ALA A 148 7.41 24.98 -10.57
CA ALA A 148 6.27 25.23 -9.67
C ALA A 148 5.62 23.93 -9.14
N GLU A 149 5.55 22.88 -9.95
CA GLU A 149 5.04 21.57 -9.55
C GLU A 149 6.03 20.84 -8.62
N VAL A 150 7.34 20.94 -8.88
CA VAL A 150 8.38 20.43 -7.97
C VAL A 150 8.32 21.13 -6.60
N ASP A 151 8.11 22.45 -6.58
CA ASP A 151 7.92 23.22 -5.35
C ASP A 151 6.63 22.81 -4.61
N SER A 152 5.55 22.53 -5.35
CA SER A 152 4.31 21.97 -4.79
C SER A 152 4.52 20.58 -4.18
N LEU A 153 5.30 19.72 -4.85
CA LEU A 153 5.67 18.39 -4.37
C LEU A 153 6.50 18.49 -3.09
N ALA A 154 7.51 19.36 -3.03
CA ALA A 154 8.31 19.61 -1.82
C ALA A 154 7.41 20.00 -0.63
N ARG A 155 6.46 20.92 -0.85
CA ARG A 155 5.49 21.31 0.18
C ARG A 155 4.61 20.16 0.64
N GLN A 156 4.20 19.27 -0.26
CA GLN A 156 3.43 18.08 0.13
C GLN A 156 4.25 17.13 0.98
N ILE A 157 5.51 16.88 0.59
CA ILE A 157 6.41 16.00 1.36
C ILE A 157 6.68 16.59 2.75
N ALA A 158 6.90 17.91 2.85
CA ALA A 158 7.11 18.58 4.13
C ALA A 158 5.92 18.41 5.10
N ARG A 159 4.68 18.52 4.60
CA ARG A 159 3.45 18.26 5.38
C ARG A 159 3.30 16.81 5.83
N LEU A 160 3.93 15.86 5.14
CA LEU A 160 3.92 14.45 5.53
C LEU A 160 5.01 14.11 6.54
N GLY A 161 5.84 15.09 6.94
CA GLY A 161 6.97 14.85 7.83
C GLY A 161 8.22 14.30 7.13
N GLY A 162 8.24 14.30 5.79
CA GLY A 162 9.35 13.80 4.97
C GLY A 162 9.03 12.52 4.22
N GLU A 163 9.71 12.34 3.08
CA GLU A 163 9.63 11.15 2.24
C GLU A 163 11.03 10.89 1.66
N PRO A 164 11.40 9.64 1.37
CA PRO A 164 12.62 9.33 0.65
C PRO A 164 12.76 10.09 -0.67
N ILE A 165 13.87 10.83 -0.82
CA ILE A 165 14.17 11.67 -1.99
C ILE A 165 15.62 11.49 -2.45
N ALA A 166 15.90 11.69 -3.75
CA ALA A 166 17.24 11.66 -4.33
C ALA A 166 17.41 12.69 -5.46
N GLY A 167 18.60 13.27 -5.61
CA GLY A 167 18.89 14.31 -6.63
C GLY A 167 18.41 15.73 -6.27
N TRP A 168 17.72 15.87 -5.14
CA TRP A 168 17.20 17.14 -4.65
C TRP A 168 17.17 17.17 -3.11
N SER A 169 17.01 18.36 -2.56
CA SER A 169 16.96 18.59 -1.11
C SER A 169 16.10 19.81 -0.80
N PHE A 170 15.55 19.85 0.40
CA PHE A 170 14.90 21.02 0.98
C PHE A 170 14.90 20.88 2.51
N ARG A 171 14.71 21.99 3.21
CA ARG A 171 14.53 22.04 4.66
C ARG A 171 13.04 21.98 4.98
N ILE A 172 12.66 21.12 5.93
CA ILE A 172 11.35 21.16 6.58
C ILE A 172 11.45 22.10 7.77
N THR A 173 10.65 23.15 7.78
CA THR A 173 10.59 24.13 8.88
C THR A 173 9.73 23.61 10.04
N PRO A 174 9.80 24.21 11.25
CA PRO A 174 8.98 23.80 12.39
C PRO A 174 7.46 23.89 12.16
N ASP A 175 7.03 24.71 11.20
CA ASP A 175 5.64 24.84 10.73
C ASP A 175 5.31 23.91 9.54
N GLU A 176 6.12 22.86 9.33
CA GLU A 176 5.92 21.81 8.32
C GLU A 176 5.94 22.32 6.87
N GLN A 177 6.68 23.40 6.62
CA GLN A 177 6.84 23.95 5.27
C GLN A 177 8.17 23.56 4.63
N ALA A 178 8.15 23.42 3.31
CA ALA A 178 9.37 23.28 2.53
C ALA A 178 10.04 24.64 2.33
N ALA A 179 11.34 24.72 2.62
CA ALA A 179 12.17 25.89 2.40
C ALA A 179 13.50 25.48 1.74
N ASP A 180 14.10 26.40 0.98
CA ASP A 180 15.41 26.18 0.34
C ASP A 180 15.45 24.94 -0.57
N VAL A 181 14.45 24.81 -1.46
CA VAL A 181 14.37 23.71 -2.41
C VAL A 181 15.50 23.81 -3.44
N ARG A 182 16.29 22.74 -3.56
CA ARG A 182 17.44 22.63 -4.45
C ARG A 182 17.41 21.35 -5.24
N VAL A 183 17.72 21.42 -6.53
CA VAL A 183 17.94 20.27 -7.41
C VAL A 183 19.39 20.30 -7.85
N ASP A 184 20.12 19.18 -7.67
CA ASP A 184 21.57 19.10 -7.93
C ASP A 184 22.36 20.26 -7.25
N GLY A 185 22.01 20.56 -6.00
CA GLY A 185 22.62 21.64 -5.20
C GLY A 185 22.28 23.08 -5.62
N ARG A 186 21.59 23.27 -6.76
CA ARG A 186 21.19 24.59 -7.26
C ARG A 186 19.79 24.96 -6.79
N PRO A 187 19.50 26.23 -6.47
CA PRO A 187 18.14 26.67 -6.19
C PRO A 187 17.18 26.27 -7.30
N LEU A 188 16.00 25.81 -6.93
CA LEU A 188 14.94 25.45 -7.87
C LEU A 188 14.60 26.63 -8.78
N ASP A 189 14.75 26.46 -10.09
CA ASP A 189 14.28 27.41 -11.09
C ASP A 189 12.80 27.16 -11.41
N PRO A 190 11.88 28.10 -11.11
CA PRO A 190 10.45 27.93 -11.36
C PRO A 190 10.08 27.88 -12.85
N ASN A 191 10.95 28.37 -13.73
CA ASN A 191 10.72 28.43 -15.17
C ASN A 191 11.31 27.23 -15.94
N ARG A 192 12.04 26.34 -15.25
CA ARG A 192 12.61 25.12 -15.82
C ARG A 192 11.66 23.94 -15.60
N THR A 193 11.72 22.94 -16.48
CA THR A 193 11.14 21.62 -16.25
C THR A 193 12.19 20.61 -15.78
N TYR A 194 11.75 19.68 -14.95
CA TYR A 194 12.55 18.65 -14.31
C TYR A 194 11.94 17.28 -14.60
N ARG A 195 12.81 16.31 -14.88
CA ARG A 195 12.43 14.90 -14.95
C ARG A 195 12.46 14.32 -13.53
N VAL A 196 11.33 13.78 -13.10
CA VAL A 196 11.09 13.25 -11.75
C VAL A 196 10.76 11.77 -11.84
#